data_AF-A0A0G4GG11-F1
#
_entry.id   AF-A0A0G4GG11-F1
#
_cell.length_a   1.000
_cell.length_b   1.000
_cell.length_c   1.000
_cell.angle_alpha   90.00
_cell.angle_beta   90.00
_cell.angle_gamma   90.00
#
_symmetry.space_group_name_H-M   'P 1'
#
loop_
_entity.id
_entity.type
_entity.pdbx_description
1 polymer ?
#
loop_
_entity_poly.entity_id
_entity_poly.type
_entity_poly.pdbx_seq_one_letter_code
_entity_poly.pdbx_strand_id
1 'polypeptide(L)'
;MGENLGRCCICVPTRLGVFMLGIFIFLSGLVCLIGLFLQDVRFISGGYSHATMIVSGIVGSLGMIFGFLGCLGAHDNSARYILAFLAYYGLRTATNVAVFTADMITLAKCETWLQSSESEQNWNPTLETISAQGLCQWTRYCYVTAFTVDFLLSAYFILIILKYYQFLNSKPASLLRFPGDSFVPGAGYKSFEEEADGRGEKEPFPRYAGGGVDGGGRGTIDYGPQPPNAYGGGDAAATSGQLPAQSVEYY
;
A
#
# COMPACT_ATOMS: atom_id res chain seq x y z
N MET A 1 22.37 23.03 2.25
CA MET A 1 22.54 22.29 0.99
C MET A 1 21.41 21.28 0.90
N GLY A 2 20.36 21.61 0.14
CA GLY A 2 19.25 20.70 -0.10
C GLY A 2 19.72 19.60 -1.05
N GLU A 3 19.97 18.41 -0.52
CA GLU A 3 20.16 17.23 -1.36
C GLU A 3 18.86 17.04 -2.15
N ASN A 4 18.96 17.13 -3.47
CA ASN A 4 17.83 16.99 -4.39
C ASN A 4 17.06 15.72 -4.06
N LEU A 5 15.87 15.83 -3.46
CA LEU A 5 14.97 14.70 -3.29
C LEU A 5 14.75 14.09 -4.67
N GLY A 6 15.21 12.85 -4.86
CA GLY A 6 15.18 12.20 -6.17
C GLY A 6 13.78 12.26 -6.80
N ARG A 7 13.71 12.72 -8.05
CA ARG A 7 12.45 12.85 -8.80
C ARG A 7 11.93 11.45 -9.14
N CYS A 8 10.67 11.18 -8.83
CA CYS A 8 10.00 9.95 -9.24
C CYS A 8 9.41 10.15 -10.65
N CYS A 9 9.61 9.19 -11.57
CA CYS A 9 9.19 9.33 -12.97
C CYS A 9 9.61 10.66 -13.62
N ILE A 10 10.85 11.10 -13.36
CA ILE A 10 11.53 12.29 -13.94
C ILE A 10 10.96 13.65 -13.48
N CYS A 11 9.68 13.76 -13.14
CA CYS A 11 9.04 15.06 -12.82
C CYS A 11 8.17 15.09 -11.56
N VAL A 12 7.78 13.94 -11.01
CA VAL A 12 6.78 13.90 -9.93
C VAL A 12 7.49 13.82 -8.57
N PRO A 13 7.14 14.67 -7.59
CA PRO A 13 7.67 14.52 -6.23
C PRO A 13 7.23 13.18 -5.65
N THR A 14 8.16 12.44 -5.05
CA THR A 14 7.94 11.08 -4.53
C THR A 14 6.73 10.98 -3.60
N ARG A 15 6.47 12.04 -2.82
CA ARG A 15 5.29 12.15 -1.96
C ARG A 15 3.98 12.09 -2.74
N LEU A 16 3.86 12.83 -3.85
CA LEU A 16 2.66 12.81 -4.70
C LEU A 16 2.49 11.43 -5.37
N GLY A 17 3.61 10.80 -5.77
CA GLY A 17 3.57 9.44 -6.34
C GLY A 17 3.00 8.41 -5.37
N VAL A 18 3.48 8.39 -4.12
CA VAL A 18 2.97 7.47 -3.08
C VAL A 18 1.51 7.78 -2.73
N PHE A 19 1.13 9.06 -2.70
CA PHE A 19 -0.26 9.47 -2.46
C PHE A 19 -1.21 8.99 -3.58
N MET A 20 -0.86 9.22 -4.84
CA MET A 20 -1.64 8.76 -5.99
C MET A 20 -1.76 7.23 -6.04
N LEU A 21 -0.68 6.53 -5.69
CA LEU A 21 -0.69 5.07 -5.58
C LEU A 21 -1.62 4.59 -4.45
N GLY A 22 -1.63 5.28 -3.30
CA GLY A 22 -2.57 4.99 -2.21
C GLY A 22 -4.04 5.12 -2.64
N ILE A 23 -4.38 6.18 -3.37
CA ILE A 23 -5.73 6.39 -3.94
C ILE A 23 -6.06 5.28 -4.93
N PHE A 24 -5.14 4.94 -5.84
CA PHE A 24 -5.37 3.88 -6.82
C PHE A 24 -5.66 2.53 -6.14
N ILE A 25 -4.88 2.17 -5.10
CA ILE A 25 -5.08 0.93 -4.35
C ILE A 25 -6.39 0.96 -3.54
N PHE A 26 -6.76 2.11 -2.97
CA PHE A 26 -8.03 2.29 -2.30
C PHE A 26 -9.22 2.04 -3.24
N LEU A 27 -9.21 2.68 -4.42
CA LEU A 27 -10.25 2.51 -5.44
C LEU A 27 -10.28 1.08 -5.98
N SER A 28 -9.11 0.48 -6.22
CA SER A 28 -9.02 -0.93 -6.62
C SER A 28 -9.64 -1.85 -5.57
N GLY A 29 -9.39 -1.60 -4.27
CA GLY A 29 -10.01 -2.36 -3.19
C GLY A 29 -11.52 -2.20 -3.11
N LEU A 30 -12.05 -1.01 -3.41
CA LEU A 30 -13.49 -0.76 -3.52
C LEU A 30 -14.11 -1.55 -4.67
N VAL A 31 -13.48 -1.57 -5.84
CA VAL A 31 -13.93 -2.38 -6.98
C VAL A 31 -13.89 -3.88 -6.64
N CYS A 32 -12.84 -4.35 -5.96
CA CYS A 32 -12.75 -5.74 -5.52
C CYS A 32 -13.86 -6.10 -4.51
N LEU A 33 -14.19 -5.18 -3.59
CA LEU A 33 -15.27 -5.37 -2.63
C LEU A 33 -16.63 -5.48 -3.35
N ILE A 34 -16.91 -4.61 -4.32
CA ILE A 34 -18.13 -4.68 -5.14
C ILE A 34 -18.18 -6.00 -5.91
N GLY A 35 -17.06 -6.41 -6.53
CA GLY A 35 -16.98 -7.69 -7.26
C GLY A 35 -17.26 -8.90 -6.36
N LEU A 36 -16.81 -8.86 -5.11
CA LEU A 36 -17.09 -9.91 -4.13
C LEU A 36 -18.59 -9.98 -3.77
N PHE A 37 -19.27 -8.84 -3.69
CA PHE A 37 -20.72 -8.78 -3.44
C PHE A 37 -21.57 -9.21 -4.64
N LEU A 38 -21.14 -8.84 -5.85
CA LEU A 38 -21.85 -9.17 -7.09
C LEU A 38 -21.60 -10.61 -7.55
N GLN A 39 -20.67 -11.33 -6.92
CA GLN A 39 -20.17 -12.64 -7.37
C GLN A 39 -19.65 -12.63 -8.82
N ASP A 40 -19.34 -11.43 -9.35
CA ASP A 40 -18.96 -11.22 -10.74
C ASP A 40 -17.54 -10.66 -10.78
N VAL A 41 -16.57 -11.57 -10.69
CA VAL A 41 -15.15 -11.22 -10.44
C VAL A 41 -14.37 -11.00 -11.74
N ARG A 42 -15.10 -10.79 -12.85
CA ARG A 42 -14.53 -10.64 -14.20
C ARG A 42 -13.58 -9.45 -14.37
N PHE A 43 -13.58 -8.50 -13.43
CA PHE A 43 -12.71 -7.33 -13.47
C PHE A 43 -11.31 -7.56 -12.85
N ILE A 44 -11.07 -8.71 -12.23
CA ILE A 44 -9.77 -9.05 -11.66
C ILE A 44 -9.01 -9.96 -12.63
N SER A 45 -7.75 -9.63 -12.91
CA SER A 45 -6.85 -10.47 -13.70
C SER A 45 -6.54 -11.76 -12.94
N GLY A 46 -7.38 -12.78 -13.14
CA GLY A 46 -7.22 -14.12 -12.58
C GLY A 46 -8.57 -14.81 -12.37
N GLY A 47 -8.56 -16.03 -11.83
CA GLY A 47 -9.80 -16.71 -11.42
C GLY A 47 -10.21 -17.88 -12.33
N TYR A 48 -9.25 -18.52 -12.99
CA TYR A 48 -9.51 -19.83 -13.60
C TYR A 48 -9.76 -20.93 -12.55
N SER A 49 -9.37 -20.68 -11.30
CA SER A 49 -9.74 -21.49 -10.14
C SER A 49 -10.64 -20.69 -9.19
N HIS A 50 -11.66 -21.34 -8.64
CA HIS A 50 -12.54 -20.74 -7.62
C HIS A 50 -11.75 -20.28 -6.38
N ALA A 51 -10.68 -21.01 -6.03
CA ALA A 51 -9.84 -20.65 -4.89
C ALA A 51 -9.03 -19.36 -5.16
N THR A 52 -8.46 -19.21 -6.36
CA THR A 52 -7.67 -18.01 -6.70
C THR A 52 -8.56 -16.76 -6.78
N MET A 53 -9.80 -16.93 -7.21
CA MET A 53 -10.82 -15.88 -7.21
C MET A 53 -11.09 -15.35 -5.78
N ILE A 54 -11.37 -16.24 -4.81
CA ILE A 54 -11.64 -15.83 -3.42
C ILE A 54 -10.41 -15.17 -2.80
N VAL A 55 -9.23 -15.78 -2.96
CA VAL A 55 -7.98 -15.27 -2.38
C VAL A 55 -7.66 -13.88 -2.91
N SER A 56 -7.78 -13.67 -4.23
CA SER A 56 -7.52 -12.36 -4.84
C SER A 56 -8.54 -11.31 -4.41
N GLY A 57 -9.82 -11.68 -4.25
CA GLY A 57 -10.87 -10.78 -3.74
C GLY A 57 -10.64 -10.36 -2.28
N ILE A 58 -10.22 -11.28 -1.41
CA ILE A 58 -9.92 -10.96 0.00
C ILE A 58 -8.70 -10.04 0.08
N VAL A 59 -7.59 -10.38 -0.59
CA VAL A 59 -6.38 -9.56 -0.57
C VAL A 59 -6.61 -8.20 -1.23
N GLY A 60 -7.43 -8.15 -2.28
CA GLY A 60 -7.84 -6.91 -2.93
C GLY A 60 -8.67 -6.00 -2.02
N SER A 61 -9.66 -6.55 -1.31
CA SER A 61 -10.53 -5.78 -0.41
C SER A 61 -9.76 -5.20 0.80
N LEU A 62 -8.76 -5.91 1.33
CA LEU A 62 -7.82 -5.36 2.32
C LEU A 62 -7.10 -4.09 1.82
N GLY A 63 -6.95 -3.94 0.51
CA GLY A 63 -6.38 -2.76 -0.14
C GLY A 63 -7.13 -1.48 0.14
N MET A 64 -8.42 -1.55 0.50
CA MET A 64 -9.17 -0.37 0.93
C MET A 64 -8.57 0.22 2.22
N ILE A 65 -8.31 -0.61 3.23
CA ILE A 65 -7.77 -0.16 4.52
C ILE A 65 -6.33 0.31 4.35
N PHE A 66 -5.49 -0.51 3.71
CA PHE A 66 -4.07 -0.18 3.55
C PHE A 66 -3.83 0.95 2.54
N GLY A 67 -4.65 1.08 1.49
CA GLY A 67 -4.61 2.22 0.58
C GLY A 67 -4.89 3.54 1.30
N PHE A 68 -5.89 3.55 2.19
CA PHE A 68 -6.17 4.72 3.04
C PHE A 68 -5.01 5.04 3.99
N LEU A 69 -4.40 4.03 4.62
CA LEU A 69 -3.19 4.21 5.43
C LEU A 69 -2.01 4.74 4.61
N GLY A 70 -1.88 4.33 3.34
CA GLY A 70 -0.88 4.87 2.41
C GLY A 70 -1.10 6.36 2.14
N CYS A 71 -2.35 6.78 1.92
CA CYS A 71 -2.72 8.19 1.76
C CYS A 71 -2.40 9.01 3.03
N LEU A 72 -2.79 8.51 4.21
CA LEU A 72 -2.49 9.15 5.50
C LEU A 72 -0.97 9.22 5.76
N GLY A 73 -0.23 8.15 5.46
CA GLY A 73 1.21 8.12 5.61
C GLY A 73 1.94 9.12 4.71
N ALA A 74 1.45 9.31 3.47
CA ALA A 74 1.98 10.30 2.55
C ALA A 74 1.57 11.73 2.96
N HIS A 75 0.38 11.91 3.51
CA HIS A 75 -0.09 13.21 4.01
C HIS A 75 0.67 13.64 5.27
N ASP A 76 0.75 12.78 6.28
CA ASP A 76 1.33 13.09 7.60
C ASP A 76 2.84 12.85 7.68
N ASN A 77 3.47 12.37 6.61
CA ASN A 77 4.89 12.00 6.56
C ASN A 77 5.29 11.00 7.68
N SER A 78 4.39 10.10 8.04
CA SER A 78 4.61 9.11 9.10
C SER A 78 5.19 7.81 8.53
N ALA A 79 6.44 7.50 8.91
CA ALA A 79 7.14 6.30 8.46
C ALA A 79 6.40 5.00 8.85
N ARG A 80 5.66 4.99 9.96
CA ARG A 80 4.91 3.81 10.44
C ARG A 80 3.77 3.43 9.49
N TYR A 81 3.01 4.41 9.01
CA TYR A 81 1.92 4.16 8.06
C TYR A 81 2.45 3.73 6.70
N ILE A 82 3.54 4.34 6.24
CA ILE A 82 4.21 3.95 5.00
C ILE A 82 4.78 2.52 5.08
N LEU A 83 5.34 2.11 6.22
CA LEU A 83 5.83 0.74 6.42
C LEU A 83 4.68 -0.28 6.34
N ALA A 84 3.55 0.00 6.99
CA ALA A 84 2.36 -0.85 6.90
C ALA A 84 1.85 -0.96 5.45
N PHE A 85 1.82 0.17 4.73
CA PHE A 85 1.45 0.19 3.31
C PHE A 85 2.42 -0.61 2.44
N LEU A 86 3.74 -0.48 2.67
CA LEU A 86 4.78 -1.25 1.98
C LEU A 86 4.63 -2.75 2.20
N ALA A 87 4.40 -3.18 3.45
CA ALA A 87 4.20 -4.58 3.79
C ALA A 87 2.97 -5.17 3.08
N TYR A 88 1.85 -4.44 3.08
CA TYR A 88 0.65 -4.84 2.36
C TYR A 88 0.88 -4.92 0.84
N TYR A 89 1.54 -3.91 0.25
CA TYR A 89 1.79 -3.88 -1.19
C TYR A 89 2.72 -5.03 -1.64
N GLY A 90 3.70 -5.37 -0.80
CA GLY A 90 4.54 -6.57 -0.98
C GLY A 90 3.73 -7.86 -0.91
N LEU A 91 2.85 -8.00 0.08
CA LEU A 91 1.94 -9.14 0.21
C LEU A 91 1.03 -9.28 -1.02
N ARG A 92 0.40 -8.18 -1.47
CA ARG A 92 -0.44 -8.14 -2.67
C ARG A 92 0.32 -8.63 -3.91
N THR A 93 1.56 -8.15 -4.08
CA THR A 93 2.41 -8.57 -5.22
C THR A 93 2.75 -10.06 -5.13
N ALA A 94 3.07 -10.57 -3.94
CA ALA A 94 3.32 -12.00 -3.73
C ALA A 94 2.07 -12.85 -4.02
N THR A 95 0.89 -12.40 -3.60
CA THR A 95 -0.38 -13.07 -3.93
C THR A 95 -0.64 -13.09 -5.44
N ASN A 96 -0.38 -11.99 -6.16
CA ASN A 96 -0.52 -11.96 -7.62
C ASN A 96 0.38 -12.98 -8.30
N VAL A 97 1.62 -13.15 -7.83
CA VAL A 97 2.55 -14.19 -8.34
C VAL A 97 1.98 -15.59 -8.08
N ALA A 98 1.47 -15.85 -6.88
CA ALA A 98 0.87 -17.15 -6.54
C ALA A 98 -0.37 -17.45 -7.41
N VAL A 99 -1.27 -16.49 -7.57
CA VAL A 99 -2.46 -16.62 -8.45
C VAL A 99 -2.04 -16.87 -9.89
N PHE A 100 -1.06 -16.13 -10.41
CA PHE A 100 -0.53 -16.33 -11.76
C PHE A 100 0.01 -17.75 -11.96
N THR A 101 0.78 -18.28 -10.99
CA THR A 101 1.30 -19.65 -11.09
C THR A 101 0.19 -20.70 -11.11
N ALA A 102 -0.83 -20.55 -10.26
CA ALA A 102 -1.98 -21.46 -10.24
C ALA A 102 -2.79 -21.38 -11.54
N ASP A 103 -3.04 -20.17 -12.05
CA ASP A 103 -3.75 -19.97 -13.31
C ASP A 103 -2.96 -20.54 -14.51
N MET A 104 -1.63 -20.46 -14.49
CA MET A 104 -0.78 -21.09 -15.54
C MET A 104 -0.87 -22.61 -15.55
N ILE A 105 -0.93 -23.26 -14.38
CA ILE A 105 -1.15 -24.71 -14.29
C ILE A 105 -2.51 -25.08 -14.87
N THR A 106 -3.54 -24.30 -14.57
CA THR A 106 -4.89 -24.52 -15.10
C THR A 106 -4.94 -24.29 -16.62
N LEU A 107 -4.31 -23.23 -17.13
CA LEU A 107 -4.25 -22.95 -18.57
C LEU A 107 -3.40 -23.95 -19.35
N ALA A 108 -2.47 -24.66 -18.71
CA ALA A 108 -1.71 -25.73 -19.35
C ALA A 108 -2.64 -26.87 -19.82
N LYS A 109 -3.74 -27.10 -19.12
CA LYS A 109 -4.75 -28.13 -19.43
C LYS A 109 -5.83 -27.68 -20.42
N CYS A 110 -5.80 -26.44 -20.91
CA CYS A 110 -6.85 -25.85 -21.75
C CYS A 110 -7.09 -26.63 -23.06
N GLU A 111 -6.02 -27.13 -23.69
CA GLU A 111 -6.12 -27.84 -24.99
C GLU A 111 -6.82 -29.19 -24.87
N THR A 112 -6.66 -29.87 -23.73
CA THR A 112 -7.27 -31.17 -23.44
C THR A 112 -8.61 -31.06 -22.71
N TRP A 113 -9.06 -29.84 -22.39
CA TRP A 113 -10.22 -29.60 -21.52
C TRP A 113 -11.48 -30.28 -22.05
N LEU A 114 -11.81 -30.06 -23.34
CA LEU A 114 -12.99 -30.62 -24.00
C LEU A 114 -13.02 -32.16 -24.08
N GLN A 115 -11.85 -32.81 -23.98
CA GLN A 115 -11.72 -34.27 -24.07
C GLN A 115 -11.60 -34.92 -22.68
N SER A 116 -11.43 -34.13 -21.63
CA SER A 116 -11.17 -34.62 -20.27
C SER A 116 -12.46 -34.77 -19.47
N SER A 117 -12.58 -35.87 -18.72
CA SER A 117 -13.64 -36.06 -17.73
C SER A 117 -13.54 -35.08 -16.54
N GLU A 118 -12.41 -34.39 -16.38
CA GLU A 118 -12.28 -33.29 -15.40
C GLU A 118 -13.29 -32.16 -15.68
N SER A 119 -13.67 -31.96 -16.96
CA SER A 119 -14.64 -30.92 -17.34
C SER A 119 -16.05 -31.17 -16.79
N GLU A 120 -16.42 -32.44 -16.57
CA GLU A 120 -17.71 -32.81 -15.98
C GLU A 120 -17.75 -32.60 -14.46
N GLN A 121 -16.60 -32.76 -13.78
CA GLN A 121 -16.53 -32.62 -12.32
C GLN A 121 -16.32 -31.17 -11.88
N ASN A 122 -15.55 -30.38 -12.62
CA ASN A 122 -15.21 -29.00 -12.28
C ASN A 122 -15.56 -28.07 -13.44
N TRP A 123 -16.86 -27.83 -13.61
CA TRP A 123 -17.36 -26.95 -14.66
C TRP A 123 -16.82 -25.52 -14.51
N ASN A 124 -16.09 -25.05 -15.52
CA ASN A 124 -15.63 -23.67 -15.60
C ASN A 124 -16.08 -23.06 -16.96
N PRO A 125 -17.06 -22.15 -16.96
CA PRO A 125 -17.62 -21.62 -18.21
C PRO A 125 -16.61 -20.79 -19.01
N THR A 126 -15.63 -20.18 -18.34
CA THR A 126 -14.60 -19.37 -19.00
C THR A 126 -13.63 -20.24 -19.80
N LEU A 127 -13.18 -21.35 -19.20
CA LEU A 127 -12.27 -22.31 -19.83
C LEU A 127 -12.93 -23.03 -21.00
N GLU A 128 -14.20 -23.40 -20.84
CA GLU A 128 -14.98 -24.02 -21.92
C GLU A 128 -15.12 -23.07 -23.12
N THR A 129 -15.48 -21.80 -22.88
CA THR A 129 -15.64 -20.82 -23.97
C THR A 129 -14.33 -20.61 -24.74
N ILE A 130 -13.20 -20.50 -24.03
CA ILE A 130 -11.88 -20.27 -24.66
C ILE A 130 -11.39 -21.52 -25.41
N SER A 131 -11.61 -22.70 -24.84
CA SER A 131 -11.21 -23.97 -25.47
C SER A 131 -12.06 -24.29 -26.70
N ALA A 132 -13.38 -24.04 -26.65
CA ALA A 132 -14.29 -24.18 -27.79
C ALA A 132 -13.90 -23.26 -28.97
N GLN A 133 -13.30 -22.10 -28.69
CA GLN A 133 -12.81 -21.17 -29.70
C GLN A 133 -11.41 -21.51 -30.23
N GLY A 134 -10.70 -22.49 -29.63
CA GLY A 134 -9.33 -22.82 -30.01
C GLY A 134 -8.30 -21.73 -29.71
N LEU A 135 -8.60 -20.79 -28.80
CA LEU A 135 -7.76 -19.62 -28.50
C LEU A 135 -6.83 -19.82 -27.28
N CYS A 136 -6.69 -21.03 -26.76
CA CYS A 136 -5.92 -21.33 -25.55
C CYS A 136 -4.48 -20.76 -25.57
N GLN A 137 -3.75 -20.94 -26.69
CA GLN A 137 -2.37 -20.45 -26.83
C GLN A 137 -2.31 -18.93 -26.83
N TRP A 138 -3.20 -18.27 -27.58
CA TRP A 138 -3.25 -16.81 -27.65
C TRP A 138 -3.56 -16.19 -26.28
N THR A 139 -4.56 -16.72 -25.58
CA THR A 139 -4.91 -16.29 -24.23
C THR A 139 -3.73 -16.43 -23.27
N ARG A 140 -2.98 -17.54 -23.35
CA ARG A 140 -1.78 -17.75 -22.52
C ARG A 140 -0.73 -16.66 -22.76
N TYR A 141 -0.42 -16.32 -24.01
CA TYR A 141 0.54 -15.25 -24.33
C TYR A 141 0.07 -13.88 -23.84
N CYS A 142 -1.20 -13.53 -24.05
CA CYS A 142 -1.78 -12.28 -23.54
C CYS A 142 -1.72 -12.22 -22.00
N TYR A 143 -1.99 -13.34 -21.32
CA TYR A 143 -1.94 -13.41 -19.87
C TYR A 143 -0.52 -13.25 -19.32
N VAL A 144 0.46 -13.94 -19.90
CA VAL A 144 1.88 -13.83 -19.50
C VAL A 144 2.42 -12.42 -19.72
N THR A 145 2.09 -11.80 -20.86
CA THR A 145 2.52 -10.43 -21.17
C THR A 145 1.89 -9.40 -20.23
N ALA A 146 0.59 -9.49 -19.97
CA ALA A 146 -0.10 -8.64 -19.00
C ALA A 146 0.49 -8.78 -17.59
N PHE A 147 0.69 -10.02 -17.13
CA PHE A 147 1.29 -10.29 -15.81
C PHE A 147 2.72 -9.75 -15.71
N THR A 148 3.53 -9.89 -16.76
CA THR A 148 4.92 -9.40 -16.76
C THR A 148 4.95 -7.88 -16.59
N VAL A 149 4.08 -7.16 -17.30
CA VAL A 149 3.97 -5.69 -17.19
C VAL A 149 3.50 -5.29 -15.79
N ASP A 150 2.45 -5.93 -15.27
CA ASP A 150 1.92 -5.66 -13.93
C ASP A 150 2.94 -5.94 -12.82
N PHE A 151 3.68 -7.04 -12.94
CA PHE A 151 4.73 -7.42 -11.99
C PHE A 151 5.88 -6.42 -11.98
N LEU A 152 6.38 -6.01 -13.15
CA LEU A 152 7.45 -5.02 -13.27
C LEU A 152 7.02 -3.66 -12.71
N LEU A 153 5.78 -3.25 -13.01
CA LEU A 153 5.21 -2.01 -12.50
C LEU A 153 5.05 -2.06 -10.97
N SER A 154 4.56 -3.17 -10.43
CA SER A 154 4.43 -3.39 -8.98
C SER A 154 5.80 -3.40 -8.28
N ALA A 155 6.80 -4.08 -8.85
CA ALA A 155 8.16 -4.08 -8.33
C ALA A 155 8.77 -2.66 -8.34
N TYR A 156 8.55 -1.90 -9.41
CA TYR A 156 8.97 -0.49 -9.46
C TYR A 156 8.33 0.34 -8.34
N PHE A 157 7.02 0.23 -8.13
CA PHE A 157 6.35 0.96 -7.06
C PHE A 157 6.82 0.57 -5.65
N ILE A 158 7.11 -0.71 -5.41
CA ILE A 158 7.73 -1.16 -4.15
C ILE A 158 9.05 -0.43 -3.90
N LEU A 159 9.91 -0.32 -4.92
CA LEU A 159 11.19 0.39 -4.80
C LEU A 159 11.00 1.88 -4.49
N ILE A 160 9.98 2.52 -5.09
CA ILE A 160 9.65 3.92 -4.80
C ILE A 160 9.17 4.10 -3.37
N ILE A 161 8.25 3.25 -2.89
CA ILE A 161 7.76 3.31 -1.50
C ILE A 161 8.91 3.03 -0.53
N LEU A 162 9.80 2.07 -0.82
CA LEU A 162 10.95 1.75 0.02
C LEU A 162 11.93 2.93 0.12
N LYS A 163 12.23 3.59 -1.01
CA LYS A 163 13.04 4.81 -1.02
C LYS A 163 12.39 5.94 -0.22
N TYR A 164 11.07 6.11 -0.34
CA TYR A 164 10.32 7.09 0.43
C TYR A 164 10.37 6.80 1.93
N TYR A 165 10.22 5.53 2.31
CA TYR A 165 10.34 5.09 3.69
C TYR A 165 11.73 5.35 4.28
N GLN A 166 12.81 5.02 3.53
CA GLN A 166 14.18 5.31 3.95
C GLN A 166 14.39 6.82 4.16
N PHE A 167 13.85 7.64 3.24
CA PHE A 167 13.92 9.09 3.35
C PHE A 167 13.25 9.62 4.64
N LEU A 168 12.06 9.11 4.99
CA LEU A 168 11.37 9.48 6.22
C LEU A 168 12.16 9.06 7.47
N ASN A 169 12.82 7.91 7.44
CA ASN A 169 13.65 7.45 8.56
C ASN A 169 14.94 8.25 8.73
N SER A 170 15.53 8.76 7.65
CA SER A 170 16.75 9.58 7.72
C SER A 170 16.51 10.97 8.33
N LYS A 171 15.25 11.46 8.34
CA LYS A 171 14.89 12.79 8.85
C LYS A 171 13.70 12.68 9.81
N PRO A 172 13.88 12.14 11.03
CA PRO A 172 12.79 12.03 11.98
C PRO A 172 12.24 13.43 12.31
N ALA A 173 10.91 13.59 12.25
CA ALA A 173 10.20 14.86 12.47
C ALA A 173 10.39 15.45 13.88
N SER A 174 11.10 14.76 14.78
CA SER A 174 11.27 15.12 16.19
C SER A 174 12.38 16.14 16.48
N LEU A 175 13.04 16.73 15.47
CA LEU A 175 14.22 17.58 15.70
C LEU A 175 14.01 19.11 15.66
N LEU A 176 12.79 19.61 15.42
CA LEU A 176 12.51 21.04 15.58
C LEU A 176 11.84 21.30 16.94
N ARG A 177 12.63 21.15 18.00
CA ARG A 177 12.27 21.67 19.32
C ARG A 177 12.71 23.13 19.39
N PHE A 178 11.80 24.05 19.10
CA PHE A 178 12.08 25.47 19.35
C PHE A 178 12.11 25.71 20.86
N PRO A 179 13.20 26.28 21.41
CA PRO A 179 13.24 26.64 22.82
C PRO A 179 12.27 27.80 23.07
N GLY A 180 11.11 27.51 23.64
CA GLY A 180 10.11 28.51 24.04
C GLY A 180 8.68 28.25 23.54
N ASP A 181 8.50 27.41 22.52
CA ASP A 181 7.17 27.19 21.95
C ASP A 181 6.45 26.03 22.62
N SER A 182 5.27 26.32 23.17
CA SER A 182 4.30 25.32 23.59
C SER A 182 3.92 24.47 22.38
N PHE A 183 4.21 23.17 22.48
CA PHE A 183 3.91 22.15 21.47
C PHE A 183 2.47 22.28 20.95
N VAL A 184 2.31 22.72 19.69
CA VAL A 184 1.04 22.64 18.96
C VAL A 184 1.11 21.42 18.02
N PRO A 185 0.53 20.27 18.41
CA PRO A 185 0.48 19.12 17.52
C PRO A 185 -0.38 19.47 16.29
N GLY A 186 0.24 19.47 15.10
CA GLY A 186 -0.48 19.58 13.81
C GLY A 186 -0.09 20.76 12.89
N ALA A 187 0.79 21.68 13.30
CA ALA A 187 1.09 22.89 12.53
C ALA A 187 2.19 22.75 11.44
N GLY A 188 2.69 21.55 11.16
CA GLY A 188 3.95 21.33 10.44
C GLY A 188 3.91 21.18 8.91
N TYR A 189 2.93 21.71 8.17
CA TYR A 189 2.85 21.49 6.71
C TYR A 189 2.77 22.73 5.79
N LYS A 190 2.93 23.95 6.30
CA LYS A 190 2.73 25.16 5.47
C LYS A 190 3.89 25.60 4.57
N SER A 191 4.99 24.84 4.44
CA SER A 191 6.21 25.36 3.80
C SER A 191 6.63 24.61 2.53
N PHE A 192 5.74 24.47 1.54
CA PHE A 192 6.17 23.99 0.21
C PHE A 192 5.50 24.67 -1.00
N GLU A 193 4.61 25.64 -0.80
CA GLU A 193 4.03 26.42 -1.93
C GLU A 193 4.81 27.70 -2.27
N GLU A 194 5.77 28.13 -1.45
CA GLU A 194 6.44 29.43 -1.66
C GLU A 194 7.73 29.36 -2.49
N GLU A 195 8.19 28.16 -2.89
CA GLU A 195 9.42 27.99 -3.70
C GLU A 195 9.14 27.54 -5.14
N ALA A 196 7.97 27.90 -5.66
CA ALA A 196 7.63 27.76 -7.08
C ALA A 196 7.42 29.11 -7.80
N ASP A 197 7.35 30.23 -7.07
CA ASP A 197 7.30 31.57 -7.68
C ASP A 197 8.69 32.20 -7.71
N GLY A 198 9.46 31.82 -8.74
CA GLY A 198 10.70 32.48 -9.12
C GLY A 198 10.45 33.87 -9.73
N ARG A 199 9.70 34.74 -9.04
CA ARG A 199 9.51 36.13 -9.44
C ARG A 199 9.06 37.00 -8.26
N GLY A 200 9.90 37.99 -7.94
CA GLY A 200 9.41 39.27 -7.42
C GLY A 200 9.77 39.58 -5.97
N GLU A 201 10.61 40.62 -5.85
CA GLU A 201 10.71 41.55 -4.72
C GLU A 201 11.03 41.05 -3.32
N LYS A 202 12.27 41.37 -2.92
CA LYS A 202 12.69 41.55 -1.54
C LYS A 202 11.89 42.69 -0.90
N GLU A 203 10.77 42.38 -0.27
CA GLU A 203 10.18 43.27 0.74
C GLU A 203 11.05 43.20 2.01
N PRO A 204 11.54 44.33 2.55
CA PRO A 204 12.25 44.35 3.81
C PRO A 204 11.28 44.07 4.95
N PHE A 205 11.34 42.86 5.51
CA PHE A 205 10.61 42.52 6.73
C PHE A 205 10.85 43.58 7.82
N PRO A 206 9.79 44.12 8.44
CA PRO A 206 9.93 45.06 9.53
C PRO A 206 10.63 44.38 10.71
N ARG A 207 11.68 45.04 11.22
CA ARG A 207 12.29 44.72 12.51
C ARG A 207 11.19 44.72 13.57
N TYR A 208 10.81 43.54 14.06
CA TYR A 208 10.20 43.46 15.38
C TYR A 208 11.23 43.94 16.39
N ALA A 209 11.07 45.18 16.84
CA ALA A 209 11.77 45.73 17.97
C ALA A 209 11.40 44.87 19.19
N GLY A 210 12.36 44.06 19.64
CA GLY A 210 12.27 43.35 20.90
C GLY A 210 12.07 44.34 22.04
N GLY A 211 10.88 44.31 22.63
CA GLY A 211 10.67 44.81 23.98
C GLY A 211 11.39 43.86 24.93
N GLY A 212 12.42 44.37 25.60
CA GLY A 212 13.12 43.66 26.65
C GLY A 212 12.16 43.31 27.79
N VAL A 213 12.14 42.04 28.16
CA VAL A 213 11.61 41.59 29.44
C VAL A 213 12.79 41.01 30.19
N ASP A 214 13.45 41.90 30.95
CA ASP A 214 14.32 41.50 32.06
C ASP A 214 13.45 40.81 33.11
N GLY A 215 13.69 39.52 33.31
CA GLY A 215 12.96 38.69 34.27
C GLY A 215 13.82 37.54 34.74
N GLY A 216 14.81 37.85 35.58
CA GLY A 216 15.63 36.87 36.27
C GLY A 216 14.77 35.95 37.13
N GLY A 217 14.68 34.68 36.73
CA GLY A 217 14.03 33.62 37.48
C GLY A 217 14.81 32.32 37.30
N ARG A 218 15.83 32.12 38.13
CA ARG A 218 16.64 30.90 38.18
C ARG A 218 15.83 29.80 38.87
N GLY A 219 14.89 29.20 38.14
CA GLY A 219 14.18 28.00 38.57
C GLY A 219 15.00 26.76 38.26
N THR A 220 15.63 26.18 39.27
CA THR A 220 16.19 24.82 39.20
C THR A 220 15.02 23.84 39.06
N ILE A 221 14.87 23.25 37.87
CA ILE A 221 13.94 22.15 37.66
C ILE A 221 14.57 20.91 38.30
N ASP A 222 14.00 20.51 39.42
CA ASP A 222 14.30 19.27 40.14
C ASP A 222 13.74 18.09 39.31
N TYR A 223 14.63 17.31 38.71
CA TYR A 223 14.24 16.08 38.01
C TYR A 223 14.01 14.99 39.05
N GLY A 224 12.75 14.86 39.47
CA GLY A 224 12.32 13.75 40.32
C GLY A 224 12.68 12.38 39.72
N PRO A 225 12.85 11.35 40.58
CA PRO A 225 13.34 10.04 40.16
C PRO A 225 12.41 9.38 39.14
N GLN A 226 13.00 8.92 38.03
CA GLN A 226 12.33 8.16 36.99
C GLN A 226 11.70 6.89 37.55
N PRO A 227 10.43 6.57 37.22
CA PRO A 227 9.86 5.28 37.53
C PRO A 227 10.54 4.17 36.70
N PRO A 228 10.73 2.97 37.26
CA PRO A 228 11.33 1.85 36.57
C PRO A 228 10.45 1.38 35.41
N ASN A 229 11.10 1.18 34.25
CA ASN A 229 10.50 0.67 33.03
C ASN A 229 9.94 -0.75 33.23
N ALA A 230 8.62 -0.86 33.33
CA ALA A 230 7.91 -2.13 33.22
C ALA A 230 7.48 -2.37 31.77
N TYR A 231 8.43 -2.71 30.90
CA TYR A 231 8.11 -3.37 29.62
C TYR A 231 7.95 -4.87 29.90
N GLY A 232 6.74 -5.24 30.33
CA GLY A 232 6.31 -6.63 30.45
C GLY A 232 6.11 -7.21 29.06
N GLY A 233 6.88 -8.26 28.74
CA GLY A 233 6.61 -9.15 27.63
C GLY A 233 5.28 -9.87 27.86
N GLY A 234 4.35 -9.70 26.92
CA GLY A 234 3.13 -10.49 26.83
C GLY A 234 3.35 -11.59 25.81
N ASP A 235 3.48 -12.82 26.30
CA ASP A 235 3.47 -14.04 25.50
C ASP A 235 2.16 -14.16 24.74
N ALA A 236 2.24 -14.20 23.41
CA ALA A 236 1.09 -14.48 22.55
C ALA A 236 0.78 -15.98 22.62
N ALA A 237 -0.25 -16.32 23.41
CA ALA A 237 -0.85 -17.65 23.42
C ALA A 237 -1.47 -17.95 22.05
N ALA A 238 -0.92 -18.95 21.37
CA ALA A 238 -1.46 -19.51 20.14
C ALA A 238 -2.70 -20.37 20.46
N THR A 239 -3.88 -19.81 20.29
CA THR A 239 -5.14 -20.56 20.32
C THR A 239 -5.37 -21.21 18.96
N SER A 240 -5.09 -22.50 18.85
CA SER A 240 -5.46 -23.34 17.71
C SER A 240 -6.98 -23.53 17.67
N GLY A 241 -7.67 -22.69 16.90
CA GLY A 241 -9.09 -22.84 16.58
C GLY A 241 -9.28 -23.86 15.45
N GLN A 242 -9.84 -25.01 15.81
CA GLN A 242 -10.24 -26.10 14.92
C GLN A 242 -11.51 -25.68 14.14
N LEU A 243 -11.41 -25.52 12.82
CA LEU A 243 -12.54 -25.20 11.95
C LEU A 243 -13.44 -26.45 11.77
N PRO A 244 -14.77 -26.33 11.97
CA PRO A 244 -15.69 -27.41 11.63
C PRO A 244 -15.85 -27.52 10.12
N ALA A 245 -15.83 -28.77 9.62
CA ALA A 245 -16.14 -29.11 8.25
C ALA A 245 -17.59 -28.71 7.92
N GLN A 246 -17.77 -27.76 6.99
CA GLN A 246 -19.06 -27.52 6.37
C GLN A 246 -19.20 -28.41 5.14
N SER A 247 -20.18 -29.32 5.21
CA SER A 247 -20.70 -30.07 4.07
C SER A 247 -21.47 -29.13 3.15
N VAL A 248 -21.00 -28.97 1.92
CA VAL A 248 -21.68 -28.23 0.85
C VAL A 248 -22.70 -29.18 0.22
N GLU A 249 -24.00 -28.94 0.48
CA GLU A 249 -25.09 -29.49 -0.32
C GLU A 249 -25.20 -28.72 -1.63
N TYR A 250 -25.12 -29.43 -2.75
CA TYR A 250 -25.36 -28.90 -4.08
C TYR A 250 -26.86 -29.07 -4.41
N TYR A 251 -27.55 -27.96 -4.66
CA TYR A 251 -28.82 -27.90 -5.39
C TYR A 251 -28.61 -27.15 -6.70
#